data_AF-A0A7V9FJJ3-F1
#
_entry.id   AF-A0A7V9FJJ3-F1
#
_cell.length_a   1.000
_cell.length_b   1.000
_cell.length_c   1.000
_cell.angle_alpha   90.00
_cell.angle_beta   90.00
_cell.angle_gamma   90.00
#
_symmetry.space_group_name_H-M   'P 1'
#
loop_
_entity.id
_entity.type
_entity.pdbx_description
1 polymer ?
#
loop_
_entity_poly.entity_id
_entity_poly.type
_entity_poly.pdbx_seq_one_letter_code
_entity_poly.pdbx_strand_id
1 'polypeptide(L)'
;MRLILVRHAHAASGDPDELRALSATGREQARALANRLAAAGPELVLTSPLLRARETAAAIAKAADAGLRIDERLAPGATAEDLLAAVEGTAETVVAVGHQPDCSEIAAALGAGEVAFPPAGAVEIELA
;
A
#
# COMPACT_ATOMS: atom_id res chain seq x y z
N MET A 1 -15.85 4.37 4.46
CA MET A 1 -15.00 3.50 3.61
C MET A 1 -13.75 3.17 4.40
N ARG A 2 -13.40 1.88 4.48
CA ARG A 2 -12.22 1.40 5.21
C ARG A 2 -11.00 1.40 4.30
N LEU A 3 -10.07 2.33 4.55
CA LEU A 3 -8.80 2.43 3.83
C LEU A 3 -7.67 1.85 4.67
N ILE A 4 -6.93 0.89 4.12
CA ILE A 4 -5.68 0.39 4.73
C ILE A 4 -4.50 0.91 3.91
N LEU A 5 -3.82 1.94 4.43
CA LEU A 5 -2.64 2.51 3.81
C LEU A 5 -1.40 1.69 4.19
N VAL A 6 -0.62 1.29 3.20
CA VAL A 6 0.53 0.38 3.34
C VAL A 6 1.76 0.99 2.69
N ARG A 7 2.89 1.00 3.40
CA ARG A 7 4.20 1.18 2.76
C ARG A 7 4.65 -0.16 2.19
N HIS A 8 5.18 -0.17 0.97
CA HIS A 8 5.78 -1.37 0.37
C HIS A 8 6.79 -2.08 1.31
N ALA A 9 6.94 -3.40 1.16
CA ALA A 9 7.90 -4.19 1.90
C ALA A 9 9.35 -3.89 1.49
N HIS A 10 10.33 -4.42 2.23
CA HIS A 10 11.73 -4.08 2.01
C HIS A 10 12.21 -4.44 0.58
N ALA A 11 12.74 -3.45 -0.13
CA ALA A 11 13.27 -3.63 -1.48
C ALA A 11 14.77 -3.86 -1.47
N ALA A 12 15.25 -4.72 -2.36
CA ALA A 12 16.68 -4.88 -2.59
C ALA A 12 17.28 -3.60 -3.22
N SER A 13 18.60 -3.53 -3.26
CA SER A 13 19.31 -2.57 -4.12
C SER A 13 19.05 -2.92 -5.59
N GLY A 14 18.99 -1.91 -6.45
CA GLY A 14 18.79 -2.08 -7.89
C GLY A 14 18.74 -0.74 -8.61
N ASP A 15 18.99 -0.78 -9.91
CA ASP A 15 19.06 0.38 -10.81
C ASP A 15 18.46 -0.03 -12.17
N PRO A 16 17.49 0.71 -12.73
CA PRO A 16 16.85 1.92 -12.21
C PRO A 16 15.98 1.66 -10.96
N ASP A 17 15.76 2.70 -10.14
CA ASP A 17 15.06 2.59 -8.84
C ASP A 17 13.66 1.95 -8.96
N GLU A 18 12.96 2.27 -10.06
CA GLU A 18 11.62 1.77 -10.37
C GLU A 18 11.55 0.25 -10.56
N LEU A 19 12.65 -0.38 -10.97
CA LEU A 19 12.78 -1.83 -11.19
C LEU A 19 13.34 -2.56 -9.96
N ARG A 20 13.53 -1.87 -8.83
CA ARG A 20 13.92 -2.53 -7.59
C ARG A 20 12.81 -3.46 -7.10
N ALA A 21 13.11 -4.75 -7.13
CA ALA A 21 12.25 -5.79 -6.56
C ALA A 21 12.37 -5.85 -5.04
N LEU A 22 11.42 -6.52 -4.40
CA LEU A 22 11.49 -6.94 -3.02
C LEU A 22 12.71 -7.83 -2.80
N SER A 23 13.39 -7.64 -1.66
CA SER A 23 14.44 -8.57 -1.25
C SER A 23 13.82 -9.90 -0.76
N ALA A 24 14.65 -10.87 -0.39
CA ALA A 24 14.16 -12.10 0.26
C ALA A 24 13.36 -11.78 1.54
N THR A 25 13.93 -10.93 2.41
CA THR A 25 13.24 -10.42 3.61
C THR A 25 11.97 -9.64 3.25
N GLY A 26 12.00 -8.84 2.19
CA GLY A 26 10.81 -8.09 1.71
C GLY A 26 9.66 -9.00 1.29
N ARG A 27 9.96 -10.11 0.60
CA ARG A 27 8.95 -11.09 0.21
C ARG A 27 8.32 -11.78 1.43
N GLU A 28 9.11 -12.08 2.46
CA GLU A 28 8.60 -12.62 3.72
C GLU A 28 7.71 -11.62 4.46
N GLN A 29 8.14 -10.36 4.54
CA GLN A 29 7.36 -9.25 5.10
C GLN A 29 6.03 -9.08 4.36
N ALA A 30 6.05 -9.05 3.03
CA ALA A 30 4.85 -8.92 2.21
C ALA A 30 3.88 -10.09 2.44
N ARG A 31 4.36 -11.32 2.53
CA ARG A 31 3.54 -12.50 2.84
C ARG A 31 2.94 -12.44 4.25
N ALA A 32 3.72 -12.04 5.25
CA ALA A 32 3.25 -11.90 6.62
C ALA A 32 2.17 -10.80 6.72
N LEU A 33 2.39 -9.66 6.07
CA LEU A 33 1.42 -8.59 5.98
C LEU A 33 0.14 -9.04 5.27
N ALA A 34 0.27 -9.72 4.12
CA ALA A 34 -0.85 -10.24 3.35
C ALA A 34 -1.76 -11.15 4.18
N ASN A 35 -1.18 -12.12 4.91
CA ASN A 35 -1.95 -12.99 5.80
C ASN A 35 -2.68 -12.21 6.90
N ARG A 36 -2.06 -11.15 7.42
CA ARG A 36 -2.65 -10.31 8.46
C ARG A 36 -3.81 -9.46 7.93
N LEU A 37 -3.67 -8.92 6.71
CA LEU A 37 -4.68 -8.07 6.08
C LEU A 37 -5.82 -8.85 5.42
N ALA A 38 -5.64 -10.13 5.11
CA ALA A 38 -6.72 -10.97 4.55
C ALA A 38 -7.96 -10.99 5.46
N ALA A 39 -7.77 -10.97 6.79
CA ALA A 39 -8.88 -10.92 7.75
C ALA A 39 -9.68 -9.60 7.72
N ALA A 40 -9.13 -8.53 7.17
CA ALA A 40 -9.84 -7.27 6.99
C ALA A 40 -10.82 -7.31 5.81
N GLY A 41 -10.73 -8.34 4.95
CA GLY A 41 -11.61 -8.54 3.80
C GLY A 41 -11.53 -7.44 2.74
N PRO A 42 -10.35 -6.97 2.30
CA PRO A 42 -10.28 -5.95 1.26
C PRO A 42 -10.82 -6.51 -0.05
N GLU A 43 -11.60 -5.70 -0.76
CA GLU A 43 -12.19 -6.05 -2.06
C GLU A 43 -11.27 -5.58 -3.20
N LEU A 44 -10.46 -4.55 -2.94
CA LEU A 44 -9.54 -3.96 -3.89
C LEU A 44 -8.21 -3.62 -3.22
N VAL A 45 -7.12 -3.94 -3.92
CA VAL A 45 -5.77 -3.50 -3.61
C VAL A 45 -5.30 -2.57 -4.74
N LEU A 46 -5.05 -1.32 -4.38
CA LEU A 46 -4.40 -0.33 -5.23
C LEU A 46 -2.89 -0.33 -4.96
N THR A 47 -2.10 -0.09 -6.00
CA THR A 47 -0.65 -0.05 -5.86
C THR A 47 0.00 0.99 -6.76
N SER A 48 1.03 1.63 -6.23
CA SER A 48 2.00 2.40 -7.00
C SER A 48 2.56 1.61 -8.21
N PRO A 49 2.94 2.26 -9.32
CA PRO A 49 3.52 1.58 -10.48
C PRO A 49 4.89 0.94 -10.23
N LEU A 50 5.61 1.32 -9.16
CA LEU A 50 6.96 0.81 -8.89
C LEU A 50 6.93 -0.66 -8.46
N LEU A 51 7.93 -1.44 -8.92
CA LEU A 51 7.92 -2.91 -8.82
C LEU A 51 7.76 -3.41 -7.38
N ARG A 52 8.53 -2.88 -6.42
CA ARG A 52 8.43 -3.23 -4.99
C ARG A 52 7.03 -3.06 -4.38
N ALA A 53 6.30 -2.03 -4.80
CA ALA A 53 4.93 -1.79 -4.33
C ALA A 53 3.98 -2.82 -4.97
N ARG A 54 4.10 -3.05 -6.27
CA ARG A 54 3.33 -4.04 -7.02
C ARG A 54 3.49 -5.44 -6.46
N GLU A 55 4.72 -5.85 -6.13
CA GLU A 55 4.98 -7.17 -5.54
C GLU A 55 4.38 -7.30 -4.13
N THR A 56 4.43 -6.23 -3.33
CA THR A 56 3.78 -6.20 -2.00
C THR A 56 2.25 -6.31 -2.15
N ALA A 57 1.67 -5.52 -3.04
CA ALA A 57 0.24 -5.51 -3.32
C ALA A 57 -0.27 -6.83 -3.88
N ALA A 58 0.48 -7.46 -4.78
CA ALA A 58 0.13 -8.77 -5.35
C ALA A 58 0.06 -9.86 -4.27
N ALA A 59 0.94 -9.83 -3.28
CA ALA A 59 0.87 -10.75 -2.15
C ALA A 59 -0.43 -10.55 -1.34
N ILE A 60 -0.79 -9.30 -1.05
CA ILE A 60 -2.00 -8.94 -0.30
C ILE A 60 -3.26 -9.35 -1.08
N ALA A 61 -3.36 -8.96 -2.35
CA ALA A 61 -4.50 -9.26 -3.20
C ALA A 61 -4.74 -10.77 -3.32
N LYS A 62 -3.66 -11.55 -3.51
CA LYS A 62 -3.73 -13.01 -3.57
C LYS A 62 -4.24 -13.63 -2.27
N ALA A 63 -3.78 -13.15 -1.11
CA ALA A 63 -4.17 -13.70 0.18
C ALA A 63 -5.63 -13.37 0.55
N ALA A 64 -6.11 -12.21 0.10
CA ALA A 64 -7.48 -11.74 0.37
C ALA A 64 -8.50 -12.11 -0.72
N ASP A 65 -8.07 -12.72 -1.83
CA ASP A 65 -8.89 -12.91 -3.04
C ASP A 65 -9.51 -11.60 -3.57
N ALA A 66 -8.72 -10.53 -3.52
CA ALA A 66 -9.13 -9.17 -3.86
C ALA A 66 -8.73 -8.78 -5.29
N GLY A 67 -9.43 -7.80 -5.87
CA GLY A 67 -8.99 -7.13 -7.09
C GLY A 67 -7.64 -6.44 -6.91
N LEU A 68 -6.84 -6.36 -7.97
CA LEU A 68 -5.54 -5.65 -7.97
C LEU A 68 -5.49 -4.64 -9.11
N ARG A 69 -5.19 -3.38 -8.81
CA ARG A 69 -5.06 -2.30 -9.80
C ARG A 69 -3.83 -1.45 -9.54
N ILE A 70 -3.11 -1.13 -10.61
CA ILE A 70 -2.03 -0.14 -10.58
C ILE A 70 -2.66 1.24 -10.73
N ASP A 71 -2.24 2.18 -9.88
CA ASP A 71 -2.66 3.57 -9.93
C ASP A 71 -1.45 4.51 -9.88
N GLU A 72 -1.26 5.30 -10.94
CA GLU A 72 -0.14 6.24 -11.08
C GLU A 72 -0.14 7.32 -9.98
N ARG A 73 -1.32 7.63 -9.40
CA ARG A 73 -1.45 8.58 -8.29
C ARG A 73 -0.76 8.12 -7.01
N LEU A 74 -0.40 6.84 -6.92
CA LEU A 74 0.33 6.26 -5.78
C LEU A 74 1.86 6.19 -6.03
N ALA A 75 2.38 6.81 -7.11
CA ALA A 75 3.81 6.97 -7.32
C ALA A 75 4.47 7.82 -6.19
N PRO A 76 5.80 7.72 -5.98
CA PRO A 76 6.49 8.58 -5.02
C PRO A 76 6.17 10.07 -5.19
N GLY A 77 5.85 10.75 -4.10
CA GLY A 77 5.34 12.12 -4.10
C GLY A 77 3.81 12.23 -4.06
N ALA A 78 3.11 11.12 -3.80
CA ALA A 78 1.65 11.10 -3.67
C ALA A 78 1.16 11.92 -2.47
N THR A 79 0.06 12.63 -2.66
CA THR A 79 -0.61 13.41 -1.61
C THR A 79 -1.85 12.71 -1.05
N ALA A 80 -2.45 13.27 0.01
CA ALA A 80 -3.73 12.77 0.53
C ALA A 80 -4.86 12.92 -0.50
N GLU A 81 -4.85 14.01 -1.28
CA GLU A 81 -5.81 14.25 -2.36
C GLU A 81 -5.69 13.20 -3.47
N ASP A 82 -4.45 12.85 -3.85
CA ASP A 82 -4.18 11.79 -4.83
C ASP A 82 -4.73 10.43 -4.37
N LEU A 83 -4.51 10.08 -3.10
CA LEU A 83 -5.03 8.84 -2.52
C LEU A 83 -6.56 8.84 -2.45
N LEU A 84 -7.17 9.93 -2.00
CA LEU A 84 -8.63 10.06 -1.92
C LEU A 84 -9.25 9.91 -3.31
N ALA A 85 -8.69 10.57 -4.32
CA ALA A 85 -9.13 10.41 -5.70
C ALA A 85 -8.93 8.97 -6.20
N ALA A 86 -7.88 8.28 -5.75
CA ALA A 86 -7.60 6.89 -6.15
C ALA A 86 -8.63 5.89 -5.63
N VAL A 87 -9.18 6.13 -4.44
CA VAL A 87 -10.15 5.23 -3.80
C VAL A 87 -11.60 5.62 -4.02
N GLU A 88 -11.88 6.84 -4.49
CA GLU A 88 -13.23 7.33 -4.74
C GLU A 88 -14.03 6.40 -5.66
N GLY A 89 -15.22 5.99 -5.22
CA GLY A 89 -16.15 5.16 -6.00
C GLY A 89 -15.64 3.74 -6.31
N THR A 90 -14.65 3.24 -5.56
CA THR A 90 -14.03 1.93 -5.84
C THR A 90 -14.67 0.75 -5.10
N ALA A 91 -14.43 0.61 -3.80
CA ALA A 91 -14.93 -0.47 -2.95
C ALA A 91 -15.05 -0.02 -1.48
N GLU A 92 -15.74 -0.79 -0.64
CA GLU A 92 -15.96 -0.42 0.77
C GLU A 92 -14.71 -0.62 1.63
N THR A 93 -13.92 -1.67 1.33
CA THR A 93 -12.60 -1.89 1.96
C THR A 93 -11.49 -1.95 0.92
N VAL A 94 -10.55 -1.00 0.98
CA VAL A 94 -9.45 -0.84 0.03
C VAL A 94 -8.10 -0.88 0.74
N VAL A 95 -7.14 -1.60 0.18
CA VAL A 95 -5.72 -1.48 0.55
C VAL A 95 -5.01 -0.61 -0.47
N ALA A 96 -4.27 0.41 -0.05
CA ALA A 96 -3.44 1.24 -0.93
C ALA A 96 -1.97 1.07 -0.58
N VAL A 97 -1.15 0.62 -1.53
CA VAL A 97 0.28 0.36 -1.33
C VAL A 97 1.14 1.44 -2.00
N GLY A 98 1.85 2.21 -1.18
CA GLY A 98 2.69 3.35 -1.59
C GLY A 98 4.09 3.37 -0.94
N HIS A 99 4.65 4.57 -0.77
CA HIS A 99 6.05 4.82 -0.40
C HIS A 99 6.22 5.73 0.81
N GLN A 100 7.45 5.86 1.28
CA GLN A 100 7.84 6.93 2.21
C GLN A 100 8.48 8.07 1.43
N PRO A 101 8.31 9.33 1.88
CA PRO A 101 7.61 9.77 3.10
C PRO A 101 6.07 9.79 2.98
N ASP A 102 5.53 9.68 1.77
CA ASP A 102 4.12 9.86 1.41
C ASP A 102 3.13 9.21 2.38
N CYS A 103 3.32 7.92 2.76
CA CYS A 103 2.38 7.26 3.66
C CYS A 103 2.24 7.95 5.02
N SER A 104 3.33 8.50 5.57
CA SER A 104 3.31 9.19 6.86
C SER A 104 2.55 10.52 6.75
N GLU A 105 2.82 11.27 5.68
CA GLU A 105 2.19 12.56 5.41
C GLU A 105 0.69 12.41 5.13
N ILE A 106 0.33 11.43 4.31
CA ILE A 106 -1.06 11.06 4.01
C ILE A 106 -1.80 10.64 5.28
N ALA A 107 -1.22 9.73 6.09
CA ALA A 107 -1.86 9.27 7.32
C ALA A 107 -2.14 10.43 8.28
N ALA A 108 -1.18 11.35 8.43
CA ALA A 108 -1.35 12.54 9.25
C ALA A 108 -2.46 13.47 8.70
N ALA A 109 -2.45 13.73 7.38
CA ALA A 109 -3.44 14.58 6.72
C ALA A 109 -4.87 14.01 6.80
N LEU A 110 -5.01 12.69 6.81
CA LEU A 110 -6.29 11.99 6.95
C LEU A 110 -6.69 11.71 8.41
N GLY A 111 -5.98 12.29 9.39
CA GLY A 111 -6.38 12.26 10.80
C GLY A 111 -5.95 11.02 11.59
N ALA A 112 -5.09 10.15 11.03
CA ALA A 112 -4.52 9.02 11.76
C ALA A 112 -3.38 9.41 12.72
N GLY A 113 -2.95 10.68 12.70
CA GLY A 113 -1.85 11.21 13.52
C GLY A 113 -0.47 10.78 13.02
N GLU A 114 0.54 10.89 13.89
CA GLU A 114 1.90 10.45 13.58
C GLU A 114 1.99 8.91 13.63
N VAL A 115 2.13 8.30 12.45
CA VAL A 115 2.24 6.85 12.30
C VAL A 115 3.58 6.49 11.68
N ALA A 116 4.30 5.54 12.28
CA ALA A 116 5.51 5.00 11.71
C ALA A 116 5.21 3.95 10.64
N PHE A 117 5.80 4.11 9.47
CA PHE A 117 5.74 3.13 8.38
C PHE A 117 7.13 2.51 8.14
N PRO A 118 7.56 1.51 8.94
CA PRO A 118 8.64 0.63 8.52
C PRO A 118 8.25 -0.09 7.21
N PRO A 119 9.16 -0.76 6.50
CA PRO A 119 8.79 -1.59 5.36
C PRO A 119 7.68 -2.59 5.75
N ALA A 120 6.64 -2.69 4.92
CA ALA A 120 5.40 -3.43 5.20
C ALA A 120 4.58 -2.92 6.41
N GLY A 121 4.83 -1.67 6.86
CA GLY A 121 3.99 -0.96 7.81
C GLY A 121 2.64 -0.60 7.20
N ALA A 122 1.59 -0.64 8.02
CA ALA A 122 0.23 -0.39 7.59
C ALA A 122 -0.59 0.30 8.69
N VAL A 123 -1.56 1.13 8.28
CA VAL A 123 -2.54 1.75 9.17
C VAL A 123 -3.93 1.68 8.52
N GLU A 124 -4.95 1.47 9.33
CA GLU A 124 -6.35 1.56 8.90
C GLU A 124 -6.89 2.96 9.21
N ILE A 125 -7.59 3.55 8.24
CA ILE A 125 -8.17 4.88 8.27
C ILE A 125 -9.62 4.74 7.84
N GLU A 126 -10.56 5.21 8.66
CA GLU A 126 -11.97 5.31 8.25
C GLU A 126 -12.17 6.64 7.52
N LEU A 127 -12.58 6.56 6.26
CA LEU A 127 -12.94 7.72 5.45
C LEU A 127 -14.45 7.94 5.56
N ALA A 128 -14.84 9.18 5.87
CA ALA A 128 -16.22 9.62 6.01
C ALA A 128 -16.94 9.72 4.66
#